data_AF-C5FKR3-F1
#
_entry.id   AF-C5FKR3-F1
#
_cell.length_a   1.000
_cell.length_b   1.000
_cell.length_c   1.000
_cell.angle_alpha   90.00
_cell.angle_beta   90.00
_cell.angle_gamma   90.00
#
_symmetry.space_group_name_H-M   'P 1'
#
loop_
_entity.id
_entity.type
_entity.pdbx_description
1 polymer ?
#
loop_
_entity_poly.entity_id
_entity_poly.type
_entity_poly.pdbx_seq_one_letter_code
_entity_poly.pdbx_strand_id
1 'polypeptide(L)'
;MAYLSPEPEEIKSGEHHIRVILFPISISAVKSLNLPGNQDSVGTILLSGLPIEPLANCGKKRQALAFYLYENLDHPYFVIGSDKMCQIQLQTTTDECWVNIRHCLLIAIPDDEDDAILLRNLSTSRFTVRDAVNRKEGEQEEIIPGDRLRIKPGLMHITLGAGLEFLLQVLPSSTSNTRAPVPPGNCELISGPAITNRSKSLRRKKLAHKDPVDAPHSSKRIKSEFSPSNIVLCKARPPKLDLVAETGLTRVFKLQRFGRVVAAKVCRKPDIEEAAYMWENERNVLQTLKHRNIVQLLDFQAFDLTLFLEYIEGLDLSQYVDADKYSIIKEEMQLRIWIDISDALKYIHEKGIIHHDIKPNNIILGDHKRGAVLCDFGLSTFEQRYSDGGSTSYIPPELLVRQRGKPSDIWAFGITMLFVSKHIQLPSNGWPIRKLMEDSKVRKKFMNWWDHIDTLRKNLPRRMAALREMLVLDPQRRISASTLYDALNKSKTTAPTKKDKMKKKAISLKRR
;
A
#
# COMPACT_ATOMS: atom_id res chain seq x y z
N MET A 1 35.25 3.56 -21.77
CA MET A 1 35.14 4.74 -20.91
C MET A 1 34.38 4.33 -19.66
N ALA A 2 35.08 4.25 -18.53
CA ALA A 2 34.47 3.92 -17.24
C ALA A 2 33.64 5.12 -16.80
N TYR A 3 32.35 4.91 -16.53
CA TYR A 3 31.55 5.90 -15.82
C TYR A 3 31.91 5.81 -14.34
N LEU A 4 32.58 6.86 -13.84
CA LEU A 4 32.78 7.11 -12.42
C LEU A 4 31.41 7.17 -11.74
N SER A 5 31.23 6.39 -10.67
CA SER A 5 30.14 6.59 -9.71
C SER A 5 30.17 8.05 -9.25
N PRO A 6 29.03 8.74 -9.15
CA PRO A 6 28.98 9.94 -8.35
C PRO A 6 29.32 9.52 -6.91
N GLU A 7 30.39 10.09 -6.37
CA GLU A 7 30.64 10.06 -4.93
C GLU A 7 29.39 10.59 -4.20
N PRO A 8 29.11 10.10 -2.97
CA PRO A 8 28.02 10.66 -2.18
C PRO A 8 28.31 12.14 -1.99
N GLU A 9 27.48 13.01 -2.58
CA GLU A 9 27.51 14.42 -2.24
C GLU A 9 27.35 14.53 -0.72
N GLU A 10 28.39 15.03 -0.06
CA GLU A 10 28.30 15.51 1.31
C GLU A 10 27.11 16.47 1.38
N ILE A 11 26.02 16.02 2.01
CA ILE A 11 24.88 16.85 2.34
C ILE A 11 25.41 17.92 3.28
N LYS A 12 25.69 19.11 2.73
CA LYS A 12 25.98 20.29 3.54
C LYS A 12 24.81 20.49 4.50
N SER A 13 25.15 20.59 5.78
CA SER A 13 24.28 20.86 6.93
C SER A 13 23.42 22.11 6.70
N GLY A 14 22.28 21.94 6.04
CA GLY A 14 21.14 22.87 6.11
C GLY A 14 20.34 22.49 7.34
N GLU A 15 20.47 23.31 8.38
CA GLU A 15 19.80 23.26 9.69
C GLU A 15 18.61 22.30 9.80
N HIS A 16 18.88 21.07 10.23
CA HIS A 16 17.84 20.16 10.69
C HIS A 16 17.23 20.73 11.97
N HIS A 17 16.05 21.35 11.87
CA HIS A 17 15.34 21.89 13.04
C HIS A 17 14.82 20.74 13.90
N ILE A 18 15.08 20.75 15.20
CA ILE A 18 14.63 19.68 16.10
C ILE A 18 13.13 19.86 16.33
N ARG A 19 12.32 18.86 15.98
CA ARG A 19 10.87 18.88 16.18
C ARG A 19 10.45 18.23 17.49
N VAL A 20 11.07 17.10 17.80
CA VAL A 20 10.75 16.30 18.97
C VAL A 20 12.01 15.88 19.70
N ILE A 21 11.98 15.98 21.03
CA ILE A 21 13.00 15.44 21.92
C ILE A 21 12.34 14.39 22.81
N LEU A 22 12.92 13.19 22.86
CA LEU A 22 12.48 12.08 23.71
C LEU A 22 13.53 11.80 24.77
N PHE A 23 13.22 12.12 26.03
CA PHE A 23 14.07 11.81 27.16
C PHE A 23 13.70 10.43 27.69
N PRO A 24 14.60 9.44 27.62
CA PRO A 24 14.31 8.13 28.18
C PRO A 24 14.25 8.19 29.70
N ILE A 25 13.17 7.67 30.27
CA ILE A 25 12.98 7.55 31.72
C ILE A 25 13.22 6.10 32.14
N SER A 26 12.52 5.16 31.53
CA SER A 26 12.60 3.73 31.91
C SER A 26 13.96 3.08 31.60
N ILE A 27 14.31 2.01 32.30
CA ILE A 27 15.57 1.25 32.09
C ILE A 27 15.73 0.81 30.63
N SER A 28 14.66 0.26 30.03
CA SER A 28 14.65 -0.18 28.62
C SER A 28 14.83 0.99 27.65
N ALA A 29 14.21 2.15 27.93
CA ALA A 29 14.41 3.36 27.15
C ALA A 29 15.85 3.89 27.25
N VAL A 30 16.44 3.91 28.45
CA VAL A 30 17.83 4.37 28.65
C VAL A 30 18.82 3.44 27.95
N LYS A 31 18.63 2.12 28.03
CA LYS A 31 19.48 1.18 27.29
C LYS A 31 19.36 1.32 25.79
N SER A 32 18.19 1.75 25.28
CA SER A 32 18.01 2.00 23.85
C SER A 32 18.92 3.12 23.33
N LEU A 33 19.39 4.05 24.16
CA LEU A 33 20.36 5.08 23.76
C LEU A 33 21.68 4.49 23.25
N ASN A 34 22.07 3.32 23.75
CA ASN A 34 23.36 2.69 23.43
C ASN A 34 23.29 1.80 22.18
N LEU A 35 22.14 1.71 21.51
CA LEU A 35 22.02 0.92 20.29
C LEU A 35 22.77 1.57 19.12
N PRO A 36 23.53 0.81 18.33
CA PRO A 36 24.28 1.37 17.19
C PRO A 36 23.39 2.14 16.19
N GLY A 37 22.16 1.67 15.97
CA GLY A 37 21.23 2.34 15.05
C GLY A 37 20.65 3.66 15.53
N ASN A 38 20.92 4.05 16.79
CA ASN A 38 20.41 5.29 17.37
C ASN A 38 21.46 6.41 17.45
N GLN A 39 22.73 6.14 17.09
CA GLN A 39 23.83 7.08 17.31
C GLN A 39 23.58 8.46 16.70
N ASP A 40 23.04 8.51 15.48
CA ASP A 40 22.75 9.76 14.77
C ASP A 40 21.55 10.54 15.35
N SER A 41 20.72 9.86 16.15
CA SER A 41 19.54 10.44 16.80
C SER A 41 19.79 10.77 18.27
N VAL A 42 20.96 10.48 18.85
CA VAL A 42 21.25 10.74 20.26
C VAL A 42 22.12 11.98 20.41
N GLY A 43 21.71 12.89 21.29
CA GLY A 43 22.48 14.10 21.61
C GLY A 43 22.44 14.43 23.10
N THR A 44 23.23 15.43 23.49
CA THR A 44 23.35 15.88 24.89
C THR A 44 22.56 17.15 25.12
N ILE A 45 21.77 17.19 26.18
CA ILE A 45 20.98 18.35 26.59
C ILE A 45 21.26 18.76 28.04
N LEU A 46 21.22 20.06 28.31
CA LEU A 46 21.31 20.61 29.65
C LEU A 46 19.95 20.48 30.36
N LEU A 47 19.91 19.84 31.52
CA LEU A 47 18.67 19.56 32.26
C LEU A 47 18.10 20.76 33.04
N SER A 48 18.55 21.98 32.76
CA SER A 48 18.08 23.17 33.47
C SER A 48 16.59 23.40 33.18
N GLY A 49 15.72 23.19 34.18
CA GLY A 49 14.29 23.51 34.11
C GLY A 49 13.35 22.35 33.74
N LEU A 50 13.81 21.11 33.62
CA LEU A 50 12.93 19.95 33.43
C LEU A 50 12.36 19.45 34.77
N PRO A 51 11.07 19.06 34.83
CA PRO A 51 10.37 18.69 36.07
C PRO A 51 10.71 17.29 36.62
N ILE A 52 11.69 16.58 36.03
CA ILE A 52 12.08 15.21 36.40
C ILE A 52 13.61 15.07 36.34
N GLU A 53 14.19 14.31 37.27
CA GLU A 53 15.58 13.83 37.17
C GLU A 53 15.61 12.53 36.32
N PRO A 54 16.16 12.54 35.09
CA PRO A 54 16.25 11.33 34.28
C PRO A 54 17.21 10.32 34.92
N LEU A 55 16.91 9.03 34.77
CA LEU A 55 17.75 7.91 35.23
C LEU A 55 19.11 7.81 34.50
N ALA A 56 19.37 8.66 33.51
CA ALA A 56 20.61 8.69 32.74
C ALA A 56 21.74 9.44 33.48
N ASN A 57 22.95 8.89 33.40
CA ASN A 57 24.18 9.30 34.08
C ASN A 57 24.41 10.84 34.04
N CYS A 58 23.98 11.55 35.09
CA CYS A 58 24.18 12.99 35.20
C CYS A 58 25.59 13.28 35.72
N GLY A 59 26.50 13.66 34.82
CA GLY A 59 27.80 14.20 35.22
C GLY A 59 27.68 15.54 35.98
N LYS A 60 28.81 16.08 36.45
CA LYS A 60 28.90 17.33 37.25
C LYS A 60 28.23 18.59 36.65
N LYS A 61 27.80 18.55 35.38
CA LYS A 61 27.12 19.64 34.66
C LYS A 61 25.61 19.43 34.43
N ARG A 62 24.95 18.42 35.04
CA ARG A 62 23.51 18.08 34.83
C ARG A 62 23.14 18.01 33.34
N GLN A 63 23.87 17.18 32.60
CA GLN A 63 23.59 16.89 31.20
C GLN A 63 23.01 15.47 31.09
N ALA A 64 22.02 15.28 30.21
CA ALA A 64 21.45 13.97 29.89
C ALA A 64 21.49 13.71 28.38
N LEU A 65 21.40 12.43 28.03
CA LEU A 65 21.21 11.99 26.66
C LEU A 65 19.71 11.87 26.35
N ALA A 66 19.32 12.33 25.17
CA ALA A 66 17.97 12.24 24.65
C ALA A 66 17.99 11.89 23.16
N PHE A 67 16.87 11.36 22.67
CA PHE A 67 16.69 11.18 21.23
C PHE A 67 16.15 12.47 20.60
N TYR A 68 16.75 12.86 19.48
CA TYR A 68 16.39 14.00 18.66
C TYR A 68 15.73 13.50 17.38
N LEU A 69 14.56 14.05 17.12
CA LEU A 69 13.79 13.79 15.92
C LEU A 69 13.68 15.11 15.16
N TYR A 70 14.41 15.17 14.06
CA TYR A 70 14.58 16.37 13.25
C TYR A 70 13.42 16.54 12.27
N GLU A 71 12.86 17.74 12.20
CA GLU A 71 11.87 18.09 11.19
C GLU A 71 12.46 17.88 9.79
N ASN A 72 11.81 17.01 9.02
CA ASN A 72 12.15 16.75 7.63
C ASN A 72 10.88 16.89 6.80
N LEU A 73 10.84 17.89 5.91
CA LEU A 73 9.66 18.17 5.08
C LEU A 73 9.39 17.05 4.06
N ASP A 74 10.41 16.32 3.64
CA ASP A 74 10.26 15.15 2.77
C ASP A 74 9.81 13.90 3.55
N HIS A 75 10.12 13.85 4.85
CA HIS A 75 9.80 12.74 5.76
C HIS A 75 9.24 13.26 7.10
N PRO A 76 7.97 13.73 7.15
CA PRO A 76 7.41 14.43 8.30
C PRO A 76 6.96 13.47 9.41
N TYR A 77 7.60 12.30 9.55
CA TYR A 77 7.21 11.30 10.54
C TYR A 77 8.42 10.56 11.10
N PHE A 78 8.29 10.14 12.35
CA PHE A 78 9.30 9.45 13.13
C PHE A 78 8.75 8.11 13.59
N VAL A 79 9.36 7.03 13.13
CA VAL A 79 8.99 5.66 13.50
C VAL A 79 9.88 5.21 14.65
N ILE A 80 9.24 4.71 15.70
CA ILE A 80 9.90 4.22 16.91
C ILE A 80 9.49 2.75 17.09
N GLY A 81 10.44 1.82 17.18
CA GLY A 81 10.15 0.38 17.22
C GLY A 81 11.41 -0.48 17.30
N SER A 82 11.28 -1.80 17.14
CA SER A 82 12.42 -2.74 17.20
C SER A 82 13.09 -3.00 15.85
N ASP A 83 12.53 -2.49 14.75
CA ASP A 83 13.10 -2.64 13.40
C ASP A 83 14.37 -1.80 13.23
N LYS A 84 15.36 -2.34 12.52
CA LYS A 84 16.59 -1.62 12.17
C LYS A 84 16.32 -0.39 11.30
N MET A 85 15.20 -0.38 10.58
CA MET A 85 14.77 0.73 9.74
C MET A 85 13.99 1.82 10.49
N CYS A 86 13.72 1.66 11.80
CA CYS A 86 13.13 2.72 12.62
C CYS A 86 14.17 3.80 12.93
N GLN A 87 13.72 5.07 12.97
CA GLN A 87 14.57 6.20 13.36
C GLN A 87 15.04 6.08 14.80
N ILE A 88 14.18 5.60 15.71
CA ILE A 88 14.57 5.23 17.06
C ILE A 88 14.29 3.75 17.25
N GLN A 89 15.36 2.99 17.38
CA GLN A 89 15.34 1.59 17.75
C GLN A 89 15.12 1.46 19.25
N LEU A 90 14.14 0.66 19.64
CA LEU A 90 13.85 0.35 21.02
C LEU A 90 14.23 -1.10 21.31
N GLN A 91 14.82 -1.30 22.48
CA GLN A 91 15.05 -2.62 23.06
C GLN A 91 14.44 -2.71 24.45
N THR A 92 14.01 -3.91 24.82
CA THR A 92 13.47 -4.19 26.16
C THR A 92 14.45 -5.07 26.91
N THR A 93 14.60 -4.81 28.21
CA THR A 93 15.53 -5.59 29.06
C THR A 93 14.90 -6.17 30.32
N THR A 94 13.58 -6.09 30.41
CA THR A 94 12.75 -6.72 31.43
C THR A 94 11.65 -7.49 30.71
N ASP A 95 11.22 -8.62 31.29
CA ASP A 95 10.17 -9.48 30.71
C ASP A 95 8.79 -8.79 30.68
N GLU A 96 8.65 -7.69 31.42
CA GLU A 96 7.41 -6.91 31.55
C GLU A 96 7.16 -5.97 30.35
N CYS A 97 8.16 -5.80 29.47
CA CYS A 97 8.13 -4.79 28.44
C CYS A 97 8.36 -5.40 27.04
N TRP A 98 7.43 -5.15 26.12
CA TRP A 98 7.46 -5.66 24.74
C TRP A 98 7.43 -4.52 23.73
N VAL A 99 8.31 -4.59 22.73
CA VAL A 99 8.39 -3.60 21.63
C VAL A 99 8.08 -4.29 20.31
N ASN A 100 7.16 -3.70 19.56
CA ASN A 100 6.80 -4.15 18.22
C ASN A 100 7.79 -3.63 17.17
N ILE A 101 7.82 -4.27 15.99
CA ILE A 101 8.62 -3.84 14.82
C ILE A 101 8.45 -2.33 14.57
N ARG A 102 7.20 -1.83 14.61
CA ARG A 102 6.86 -0.40 14.70
C ARG A 102 5.93 -0.19 15.88
N HIS A 103 6.45 0.40 16.95
CA HIS A 103 5.75 0.51 18.23
C HIS A 103 4.96 1.83 18.33
N CYS A 104 5.59 2.96 17.99
CA CYS A 104 4.99 4.28 18.03
C CYS A 104 5.36 5.07 16.76
N LEU A 105 4.43 5.91 16.29
CA LEU A 105 4.66 6.81 15.16
C LEU A 105 4.32 8.24 15.58
N LEU A 106 5.28 9.14 15.48
CA LEU A 106 5.07 10.57 15.66
C LEU A 106 5.06 11.24 14.29
N ILE A 107 4.07 12.08 13.99
CA ILE A 107 3.91 12.72 12.69
C ILE A 107 3.90 14.23 12.91
N ALA A 108 4.88 14.92 12.34
CA ALA A 108 4.83 16.38 12.20
C ALA A 108 3.72 16.73 11.20
N ILE A 109 2.84 17.64 11.59
CA ILE A 109 1.75 18.10 10.72
C ILE A 109 2.25 19.39 10.04
N PRO A 110 2.51 19.38 8.71
CA PRO A 110 2.92 20.59 8.01
C PRO A 110 1.83 21.66 8.10
N ASP A 111 2.23 22.91 8.34
CA ASP A 111 1.34 24.08 8.38
C ASP A 111 0.18 23.99 9.38
N ASP A 112 0.30 23.16 10.43
CA ASP A 112 -0.68 23.12 11.52
C ASP A 112 -0.68 24.45 12.30
N GLU A 113 -1.86 25.05 12.46
CA GLU A 113 -2.04 26.35 13.13
C GLU A 113 -1.47 26.39 14.55
N ASP A 114 -1.44 25.25 15.26
CA ASP A 114 -0.93 25.14 16.63
C ASP A 114 0.46 24.48 16.71
N ASP A 115 1.14 24.26 15.58
CA ASP A 115 2.40 23.48 15.50
C ASP A 115 2.30 22.09 16.15
N ALA A 116 1.13 21.46 16.16
CA ALA A 116 0.96 20.16 16.81
C ALA A 116 1.65 19.02 16.03
N ILE A 117 1.94 17.94 16.76
CA ILE A 117 2.30 16.64 16.18
C ILE A 117 1.21 15.62 16.48
N LEU A 118 1.16 14.54 15.69
CA LEU A 118 0.26 13.42 15.94
C LEU A 118 1.06 12.23 16.47
N LEU A 119 0.69 11.70 17.63
CA LEU A 119 1.18 10.43 18.15
C LEU A 119 0.18 9.34 17.80
N ARG A 120 0.62 8.29 17.11
CA ARG A 120 -0.19 7.10 16.78
C ARG A 120 0.33 5.86 17.51
N ASN A 121 -0.58 5.14 18.15
CA ASN A 121 -0.27 3.88 18.79
C ASN A 121 -0.33 2.73 17.77
N LEU A 122 0.84 2.21 17.40
CA LEU A 122 1.01 1.05 16.50
C LEU A 122 1.31 -0.25 17.27
N SER A 123 1.33 -0.17 18.61
CA SER A 123 1.60 -1.31 19.47
C SER A 123 0.34 -2.15 19.71
N THR A 124 0.52 -3.33 20.31
CA THR A 124 -0.59 -4.16 20.80
C THR A 124 -1.04 -3.78 22.22
N SER A 125 -0.39 -2.78 22.81
CA SER A 125 -0.59 -2.32 24.19
C SER A 125 -1.13 -0.90 24.24
N ARG A 126 -1.77 -0.50 25.34
CA ARG A 126 -2.22 0.89 25.52
C ARG A 126 -1.03 1.81 25.79
N PHE A 127 -1.11 3.04 25.30
CA PHE A 127 -0.20 4.11 25.72
C PHE A 127 -0.92 5.02 26.68
N THR A 128 -0.15 5.67 27.53
CA THR A 128 -0.67 6.70 28.43
C THR A 128 0.11 7.98 28.25
N VAL A 129 -0.61 9.09 28.21
CA VAL A 129 -0.03 10.42 28.01
C VAL A 129 -0.60 11.35 29.06
N ARG A 130 0.26 12.10 29.74
CA ARG A 130 -0.12 13.09 30.75
C ARG A 130 0.79 14.32 30.65
N ASP A 131 0.25 15.49 30.95
CA ASP A 131 1.03 16.74 31.01
C ASP A 131 2.11 16.61 32.12
N ALA A 132 3.36 16.93 31.80
CA ALA A 132 4.47 16.81 32.74
C ALA A 132 4.57 17.99 33.73
N VAL A 133 3.98 19.13 33.41
CA VAL A 133 4.06 20.39 34.15
C VAL A 133 2.82 20.61 35.01
N ASN A 134 1.63 20.38 34.44
CA ASN A 134 0.35 20.56 35.14
C ASN A 134 -0.03 19.28 35.90
N ARG A 135 0.48 19.11 37.12
CA ARG A 135 0.23 17.97 38.02
C ARG A 135 -1.21 17.96 38.60
N LYS A 136 -2.25 17.97 37.78
CA LYS A 136 -3.59 17.62 38.26
C LYS A 136 -3.71 16.09 38.25
N GLU A 137 -3.83 15.49 39.43
CA GLU A 137 -4.05 14.06 39.58
C GLU A 137 -5.32 13.64 38.82
N GLY A 138 -5.18 12.74 37.84
CA GLY A 138 -6.30 12.06 37.17
C GLY A 138 -6.54 12.40 35.69
N GLU A 139 -5.92 13.44 35.12
CA GLU A 139 -6.00 13.74 33.68
C GLU A 139 -4.90 13.01 32.91
N GLN A 140 -5.09 11.70 32.71
CA GLN A 140 -4.25 10.87 31.84
C GLN A 140 -5.07 10.43 30.63
N GLU A 141 -4.58 10.74 29.44
CA GLU A 141 -5.15 10.27 28.19
C GLU A 141 -4.65 8.85 27.91
N GLU A 142 -5.57 7.92 27.73
CA GLU A 142 -5.26 6.57 27.26
C GLU A 142 -5.42 6.49 25.74
N ILE A 143 -4.39 5.98 25.07
CA ILE A 143 -4.40 5.76 23.62
C ILE A 143 -4.37 4.25 23.41
N ILE A 144 -5.50 3.67 22.99
CA ILE A 144 -5.58 2.25 22.67
C ILE A 144 -4.85 1.93 21.35
N PRO A 145 -4.49 0.66 21.09
CA PRO A 145 -3.95 0.24 19.80
C PRO A 145 -4.78 0.76 18.62
N GLY A 146 -4.13 1.41 17.65
CA GLY A 146 -4.75 2.00 16.47
C GLY A 146 -5.17 3.47 16.61
N ASP A 147 -5.36 3.96 17.84
CA ASP A 147 -5.74 5.35 18.08
C ASP A 147 -4.58 6.34 17.88
N ARG A 148 -4.96 7.62 17.80
CA ARG A 148 -4.05 8.73 17.62
C ARG A 148 -4.40 9.91 18.54
N LEU A 149 -3.36 10.57 19.03
CA LEU A 149 -3.45 11.73 19.92
C LEU A 149 -2.74 12.91 19.27
N ARG A 150 -3.42 14.05 19.16
CA ARG A 150 -2.80 15.31 18.73
C ARG A 150 -2.16 15.98 19.95
N ILE A 151 -0.88 16.31 19.84
CA ILE A 151 -0.05 16.87 20.92
C ILE A 151 0.51 18.21 20.45
N LYS A 152 0.11 19.30 21.11
CA LYS A 152 0.66 20.64 20.87
C LYS A 152 2.09 20.77 21.42
N PRO A 153 2.88 21.78 20.99
CA PRO A 153 4.16 22.09 21.60
C PRO A 153 4.07 22.19 23.13
N GLY A 154 5.02 21.56 23.81
CA GLY A 154 4.98 21.37 25.26
C GLY A 154 5.74 20.13 25.72
N LEU A 155 5.64 19.84 27.02
CA LEU A 155 6.32 18.70 27.65
C LEU A 155 5.28 17.72 28.19
N MET A 156 5.31 16.50 27.67
CA MET A 156 4.41 15.42 28.03
C MET A 156 5.18 14.26 28.64
N HIS A 157 4.60 13.58 29.60
CA HIS A 157 5.06 12.28 30.06
C HIS A 157 4.29 11.19 29.32
N ILE A 158 5.00 10.34 28.58
CA ILE A 158 4.41 9.26 27.80
C ILE A 158 4.90 7.91 28.32
N THR A 159 3.97 6.98 28.50
CA THR A 159 4.28 5.57 28.75
C THR A 159 3.80 4.76 27.54
N LEU A 160 4.75 4.20 26.80
CA LEU A 160 4.48 3.32 25.67
C LEU A 160 4.38 1.88 26.18
N GLY A 161 3.20 1.30 26.06
CA GLY A 161 2.93 -0.07 26.49
C GLY A 161 3.12 -0.28 27.98
N ALA A 162 3.64 -1.45 28.35
CA ALA A 162 3.89 -1.83 29.74
C ALA A 162 5.30 -1.36 30.18
N GLY A 163 5.46 -0.06 30.40
CA GLY A 163 6.61 0.49 31.13
C GLY A 163 7.74 1.13 30.29
N LEU A 164 7.56 1.40 29.00
CA LEU A 164 8.52 2.25 28.25
C LEU A 164 8.18 3.72 28.46
N GLU A 165 8.83 4.31 29.45
CA GLU A 165 8.56 5.68 29.83
C GLU A 165 9.55 6.66 29.18
N PHE A 166 8.99 7.76 28.66
CA PHE A 166 9.73 8.91 28.12
C PHE A 166 9.10 10.23 28.57
N LEU A 167 9.92 11.27 28.70
CA LEU A 167 9.41 12.63 28.53
C LEU A 167 9.48 12.96 27.05
N LEU A 168 8.37 13.39 26.48
CA LEU A 168 8.23 13.85 25.11
C LEU A 168 8.13 15.38 25.13
N GLN A 169 9.16 16.05 24.63
CA GLN A 169 9.14 17.49 24.40
C GLN A 169 8.88 17.75 22.92
N VAL A 170 7.77 18.42 22.63
CA VAL A 170 7.40 18.88 21.30
C VAL A 170 7.79 20.34 21.18
N LEU A 171 8.66 20.67 20.23
CA LEU A 171 9.10 22.04 19.95
C LEU A 171 8.28 22.62 18.80
N PRO A 172 8.08 23.95 18.71
CA PRO A 172 7.43 24.59 17.57
C PRO A 172 8.14 24.28 16.23
N SER A 173 7.41 24.36 15.11
CA SER A 173 7.97 24.08 13.78
C SER A 173 8.97 25.16 13.34
N SER A 174 9.86 24.81 12.42
CA SER A 174 10.85 25.75 11.86
C SER A 174 10.23 26.98 11.19
N THR A 175 9.04 26.85 10.62
CA THR A 175 8.28 27.95 9.99
C THR A 175 7.59 28.87 11.00
N SER A 176 7.50 28.47 12.28
CA SER A 176 6.86 29.25 13.32
C SER A 176 7.80 30.19 14.07
N ASN A 177 9.12 30.17 13.80
CA ASN A 177 10.09 31.13 14.34
C ASN A 177 9.80 32.60 13.98
N THR A 178 8.85 32.87 13.07
CA THR A 178 8.33 34.22 12.75
C THR A 178 6.93 34.50 13.32
N ARG A 179 6.31 33.57 14.04
CA ARG A 179 4.97 33.69 14.65
C ARG A 179 5.07 33.93 16.15
N ALA A 180 4.05 34.55 16.74
CA ALA A 180 4.00 34.80 18.18
C ALA A 180 3.97 33.47 18.98
N PRO A 181 4.56 33.41 20.19
CA PRO A 181 4.63 32.18 20.99
C PRO A 181 3.24 31.60 21.28
N VAL A 182 3.04 30.32 20.99
CA VAL A 182 1.82 29.57 21.32
C VAL A 182 1.86 29.17 22.80
N PRO A 183 0.76 29.32 23.57
CA PRO A 183 0.71 28.90 24.97
C PRO A 183 0.86 27.36 25.10
N PRO A 184 1.49 26.86 26.19
CA PRO A 184 1.79 25.43 26.34
C PRO A 184 0.55 24.54 26.57
N GLY A 185 0.53 23.41 25.84
CA GLY A 185 0.01 22.10 26.25
C GLY A 185 -1.50 21.90 26.42
N ASN A 186 -2.22 21.57 25.35
CA ASN A 186 -3.45 20.77 25.40
C ASN A 186 -3.30 19.57 24.44
N CYS A 187 -3.78 18.39 24.83
CA CYS A 187 -3.86 17.21 23.97
C CYS A 187 -5.32 16.93 23.56
N GLU A 188 -5.51 16.39 22.37
CA GLU A 188 -6.85 16.05 21.87
C GLU A 188 -6.85 14.64 21.29
N LEU A 189 -7.62 13.73 21.89
CA LEU A 189 -7.76 12.35 21.42
C LEU A 189 -8.63 12.31 20.17
N ILE A 190 -8.07 11.80 19.07
CA ILE A 190 -8.78 11.68 17.80
C ILE A 190 -9.08 10.20 17.58
N SER A 191 -10.22 9.75 18.10
CA SER A 191 -10.70 8.38 17.90
C SER A 191 -10.94 8.09 16.42
N GLY A 192 -10.52 6.90 15.96
CA GLY A 192 -10.95 6.34 14.67
C GLY A 192 -12.38 5.79 14.76
N PRO A 193 -13.05 5.47 13.64
CA PRO A 193 -14.39 4.89 13.67
C PRO A 193 -14.38 3.57 14.45
N ALA A 194 -15.03 3.60 15.62
CA ALA A 194 -15.05 2.52 16.59
C ALA A 194 -15.65 1.22 16.01
N ILE A 195 -14.88 0.14 16.05
CA ILE A 195 -15.40 -1.22 16.02
C ILE A 195 -15.99 -1.50 17.40
N THR A 196 -17.27 -1.16 17.60
CA THR A 196 -17.98 -1.56 18.82
C THR A 196 -18.45 -3.01 18.68
N ASN A 197 -17.66 -3.94 19.22
CA ASN A 197 -18.20 -5.23 19.63
C ASN A 197 -18.85 -5.07 21.01
N ARG A 198 -20.14 -5.43 21.06
CA ARG A 198 -20.96 -5.53 22.26
C ARG A 198 -20.21 -6.20 23.40
N SER A 199 -20.24 -5.60 24.58
CA SER A 199 -20.27 -6.34 25.84
C SER A 199 -21.23 -5.66 26.80
N LYS A 200 -22.29 -6.39 27.14
CA LYS A 200 -23.28 -6.05 28.15
C LYS A 200 -22.61 -6.18 29.52
N SER A 201 -22.75 -5.15 30.36
CA SER A 201 -22.86 -5.36 31.81
C SER A 201 -23.72 -4.27 32.42
N LEU A 202 -24.77 -4.73 33.11
CA LEU A 202 -25.79 -3.93 33.77
C LEU A 202 -25.20 -3.07 34.90
N ARG A 203 -25.76 -1.87 35.10
CA ARG A 203 -26.22 -1.45 36.43
C ARG A 203 -27.41 -0.49 36.34
N ARG A 204 -28.46 -0.89 37.07
CA ARG A 204 -29.79 -0.29 37.21
C ARG A 204 -29.78 0.95 38.13
N LYS A 205 -30.87 1.74 37.98
CA LYS A 205 -31.52 2.74 38.86
C LYS A 205 -31.28 4.18 38.38
N LYS A 206 -32.27 5.08 38.29
CA LYS A 206 -33.69 5.06 38.68
C LYS A 206 -34.41 6.19 37.94
N LEU A 207 -35.72 6.01 37.78
CA LEU A 207 -36.75 6.88 37.17
C LEU A 207 -36.66 8.39 37.48
N ALA A 208 -37.11 9.23 36.53
CA ALA A 208 -38.30 10.08 36.74
C ALA A 208 -38.90 10.59 35.40
N HIS A 209 -40.16 10.18 35.19
CA HIS A 209 -41.18 10.65 34.26
C HIS A 209 -41.26 12.17 33.95
N LYS A 210 -41.54 12.54 32.69
CA LYS A 210 -42.82 13.09 32.17
C LYS A 210 -42.62 13.79 30.81
N ASP A 211 -43.22 13.23 29.76
CA ASP A 211 -43.82 14.00 28.64
C ASP A 211 -45.28 14.36 29.05
N PRO A 212 -46.08 15.18 28.32
CA PRO A 212 -45.93 15.62 26.93
C PRO A 212 -46.40 17.08 26.61
N VAL A 213 -46.45 17.34 25.30
CA VAL A 213 -47.38 18.16 24.51
C VAL A 213 -46.99 19.57 24.00
N ASP A 214 -47.21 19.70 22.67
CA ASP A 214 -47.65 20.84 21.86
C ASP A 214 -46.69 21.91 21.31
N ALA A 215 -46.63 21.96 19.97
CA ALA A 215 -46.40 23.14 19.13
C ALA A 215 -47.74 23.93 18.98
N PRO A 216 -47.89 25.11 18.32
CA PRO A 216 -47.00 25.76 17.34
C PRO A 216 -46.96 27.33 17.39
N HIS A 217 -46.32 27.94 16.38
CA HIS A 217 -46.53 29.31 15.83
C HIS A 217 -45.74 30.55 16.34
N SER A 218 -44.78 30.97 15.49
CA SER A 218 -44.60 32.30 14.84
C SER A 218 -44.76 33.62 15.62
N SER A 219 -43.70 34.45 15.61
CA SER A 219 -43.65 35.88 15.18
C SER A 219 -42.26 36.49 15.50
N LYS A 220 -41.45 36.80 14.48
CA LYS A 220 -41.16 38.12 13.84
C LYS A 220 -40.39 39.18 14.69
N ARG A 221 -39.22 39.56 14.12
CA ARG A 221 -38.54 40.89 14.11
C ARG A 221 -37.77 41.28 15.41
N ILE A 222 -36.56 41.84 15.40
CA ILE A 222 -35.98 42.96 14.61
C ILE A 222 -34.45 42.84 14.43
N LYS A 223 -33.98 43.46 13.34
CA LYS A 223 -32.63 43.68 12.79
C LYS A 223 -31.56 44.24 13.75
N SER A 224 -30.30 43.92 13.47
CA SER A 224 -29.28 44.95 13.27
C SER A 224 -28.26 44.50 12.21
N GLU A 225 -28.07 45.37 11.22
CA GLU A 225 -27.15 45.25 10.09
C GLU A 225 -25.74 45.64 10.56
N PHE A 226 -24.74 44.79 10.30
CA PHE A 226 -23.36 45.22 10.03
C PHE A 226 -22.73 44.20 9.10
N SER A 227 -22.55 44.59 7.83
CA SER A 227 -21.67 43.89 6.88
C SER A 227 -20.24 44.40 7.06
N PRO A 228 -19.26 43.49 7.01
CA PRO A 228 -18.08 43.77 6.19
C PRO A 228 -17.82 42.61 5.22
N SER A 229 -17.66 42.98 3.95
CA SER A 229 -16.78 42.35 2.96
C SER A 229 -16.77 40.81 2.89
N ASN A 230 -17.49 40.28 1.90
CA ASN A 230 -17.32 38.94 1.35
C ASN A 230 -15.86 38.71 0.90
N ILE A 231 -15.04 38.09 1.74
CA ILE A 231 -13.96 37.22 1.26
C ILE A 231 -14.59 35.84 1.16
N VAL A 232 -15.03 35.48 -0.05
CA VAL A 232 -15.30 34.09 -0.39
C VAL A 232 -13.95 33.38 -0.34
N LEU A 233 -13.60 32.83 0.82
CA LEU A 233 -12.59 31.79 0.89
C LEU A 233 -13.17 30.63 0.09
N CYS A 234 -12.77 30.52 -1.18
CA CYS A 234 -12.98 29.30 -1.95
C CYS A 234 -12.30 28.19 -1.14
N LYS A 235 -13.07 27.51 -0.28
CA LYS A 235 -12.71 26.17 0.20
C LYS A 235 -12.52 25.37 -1.07
N ALA A 236 -11.26 25.19 -1.48
CA ALA A 236 -10.93 24.28 -2.55
C ALA A 236 -11.56 22.95 -2.13
N ARG A 237 -12.60 22.54 -2.85
CA ARG A 237 -13.13 21.19 -2.69
C ARG A 237 -11.92 20.26 -2.87
N PRO A 238 -11.69 19.30 -1.97
CA PRO A 238 -10.63 18.32 -2.19
C PRO A 238 -10.80 17.77 -3.61
N PRO A 239 -9.72 17.69 -4.40
CA PRO A 239 -9.82 17.22 -5.78
C PRO A 239 -10.57 15.90 -5.76
N LYS A 240 -11.63 15.82 -6.58
CA LYS A 240 -12.47 14.64 -6.69
C LYS A 240 -11.54 13.49 -7.09
N LEU A 241 -11.21 12.60 -6.15
CA LEU A 241 -10.37 11.45 -6.43
C LEU A 241 -11.15 10.54 -7.37
N ASP A 242 -10.65 10.38 -8.59
CA ASP A 242 -11.29 9.55 -9.60
C ASP A 242 -11.04 8.08 -9.23
N LEU A 243 -12.04 7.43 -8.62
CA LEU A 243 -11.98 6.01 -8.32
C LEU A 243 -11.94 5.21 -9.64
N VAL A 244 -10.85 4.48 -9.85
CA VAL A 244 -10.60 3.68 -11.05
C VAL A 244 -11.01 2.23 -10.82
N ALA A 245 -10.74 1.69 -9.65
CA ALA A 245 -11.06 0.30 -9.30
C ALA A 245 -11.27 0.14 -7.79
N GLU A 246 -12.09 -0.84 -7.40
CA GLU A 246 -12.35 -1.17 -5.99
C GLU A 246 -12.50 -2.68 -5.81
N THR A 247 -11.81 -3.22 -4.81
CA THR A 247 -11.96 -4.59 -4.32
C THR A 247 -12.33 -4.57 -2.84
N GLY A 248 -12.52 -5.75 -2.23
CA GLY A 248 -12.78 -5.87 -0.80
C GLY A 248 -11.63 -5.38 0.09
N LEU A 249 -10.41 -5.32 -0.43
CA LEU A 249 -9.20 -4.95 0.32
C LEU A 249 -8.51 -3.70 -0.20
N THR A 250 -8.84 -3.23 -1.41
CA THR A 250 -8.07 -2.16 -2.08
C THR A 250 -8.99 -1.19 -2.81
N ARG A 251 -8.60 0.08 -2.87
CA ARG A 251 -9.13 1.08 -3.81
C ARG A 251 -8.02 1.64 -4.65
N VAL A 252 -8.28 1.88 -5.92
CA VAL A 252 -7.34 2.53 -6.84
C VAL A 252 -7.92 3.86 -7.27
N PHE A 253 -7.18 4.94 -7.01
CA PHE A 253 -7.56 6.29 -7.42
C PHE A 253 -6.61 6.80 -8.49
N LYS A 254 -7.12 7.52 -9.47
CA LYS A 254 -6.33 8.36 -10.35
C LYS A 254 -6.17 9.73 -9.69
N LEU A 255 -4.93 10.19 -9.54
CA LEU A 255 -4.64 11.50 -8.96
C LEU A 255 -3.38 12.12 -9.58
N GLN A 256 -3.20 13.43 -9.38
CA GLN A 256 -2.01 14.16 -9.77
C GLN A 256 -1.05 14.25 -8.58
N ARG A 257 0.21 13.82 -8.75
CA ARG A 257 1.27 13.92 -7.73
C ARG A 257 2.56 14.43 -8.39
N PHE A 258 3.15 15.50 -7.84
CA PHE A 258 4.37 16.13 -8.38
C PHE A 258 4.31 16.41 -9.90
N GLY A 259 3.17 16.91 -10.40
CA GLY A 259 3.00 17.19 -11.83
C GLY A 259 2.82 15.96 -12.72
N ARG A 260 2.67 14.75 -12.16
CA ARG A 260 2.43 13.51 -12.89
C ARG A 260 1.09 12.85 -12.50
N VAL A 261 0.37 12.30 -13.47
CA VAL A 261 -0.81 11.45 -13.21
C VAL A 261 -0.33 10.09 -12.71
N VAL A 262 -0.86 9.65 -11.58
CA VAL A 262 -0.51 8.37 -10.93
C VAL A 262 -1.76 7.58 -10.55
N ALA A 263 -1.60 6.27 -10.40
CA ALA A 263 -2.59 5.38 -9.82
C ALA A 263 -2.21 5.10 -8.36
N ALA A 264 -3.01 5.61 -7.41
CA ALA A 264 -2.82 5.36 -5.98
C ALA A 264 -3.63 4.13 -5.55
N LYS A 265 -2.95 3.02 -5.30
CA LYS A 265 -3.52 1.77 -4.79
C LYS A 265 -3.48 1.79 -3.26
N VAL A 266 -4.62 2.09 -2.65
CA VAL A 266 -4.81 2.32 -1.21
C VAL A 266 -5.41 1.07 -0.55
N CYS A 267 -4.80 0.60 0.54
CA CYS A 267 -5.38 -0.46 1.36
C CYS A 267 -6.64 0.03 2.10
N ARG A 268 -7.72 -0.75 2.04
CA ARG A 268 -8.99 -0.43 2.73
C ARG A 268 -9.02 -0.89 4.18
N LYS A 269 -8.17 -1.87 4.52
CA LYS A 269 -8.14 -2.52 5.84
C LYS A 269 -6.69 -2.62 6.31
N PRO A 270 -6.01 -1.48 6.52
CA PRO A 270 -4.59 -1.47 6.85
C PRO A 270 -4.28 -2.14 8.19
N ASP A 271 -5.28 -2.26 9.07
CA ASP A 271 -5.15 -2.93 10.36
C ASP A 271 -5.20 -4.47 10.27
N ILE A 272 -5.47 -5.03 9.08
CA ILE A 272 -5.40 -6.47 8.84
C ILE A 272 -3.96 -6.85 8.49
N GLU A 273 -3.35 -7.71 9.29
CA GLU A 273 -1.97 -8.19 9.11
C GLU A 273 -1.74 -8.76 7.72
N GLU A 274 -2.66 -9.56 7.19
CA GLU A 274 -2.56 -10.09 5.84
C GLU A 274 -2.58 -8.99 4.76
N ALA A 275 -3.33 -7.91 4.98
CA ALA A 275 -3.39 -6.79 4.05
C ALA A 275 -2.09 -5.97 4.07
N ALA A 276 -1.50 -5.76 5.25
CA ALA A 276 -0.18 -5.17 5.40
C ALA A 276 0.91 -6.05 4.76
N TYR A 277 0.87 -7.35 4.98
CA TYR A 277 1.78 -8.31 4.34
C TYR A 277 1.65 -8.30 2.82
N MET A 278 0.43 -8.31 2.27
CA MET A 278 0.21 -8.24 0.82
C MET A 278 0.74 -6.93 0.22
N TRP A 279 0.52 -5.80 0.90
CA TRP A 279 1.05 -4.50 0.47
C TRP A 279 2.59 -4.49 0.48
N GLU A 280 3.19 -4.96 1.57
CA GLU A 280 4.63 -5.05 1.77
C GLU A 280 5.28 -5.95 0.72
N ASN A 281 4.67 -7.12 0.48
CA ASN A 281 5.10 -8.06 -0.56
C ASN A 281 5.01 -7.44 -1.96
N GLU A 282 3.89 -6.79 -2.29
CA GLU A 282 3.72 -6.12 -3.58
C GLU A 282 4.76 -5.01 -3.79
N ARG A 283 5.00 -4.20 -2.75
CA ARG A 283 6.04 -3.16 -2.76
C ARG A 283 7.40 -3.77 -3.05
N ASN A 284 7.80 -4.79 -2.28
CA ASN A 284 9.11 -5.42 -2.39
C ASN A 284 9.31 -6.09 -3.76
N VAL A 285 8.27 -6.72 -4.32
CA VAL A 285 8.31 -7.27 -5.69
C VAL A 285 8.48 -6.14 -6.70
N LEU A 286 7.58 -5.15 -6.71
CA LEU A 286 7.57 -4.07 -7.70
C LEU A 286 8.84 -3.21 -7.68
N GLN A 287 9.47 -3.01 -6.52
CA GLN A 287 10.76 -2.30 -6.41
C GLN A 287 11.88 -2.95 -7.25
N THR A 288 11.80 -4.27 -7.47
CA THR A 288 12.81 -5.01 -8.28
C THR A 288 12.50 -5.05 -9.78
N LEU A 289 11.34 -4.50 -10.18
CA LEU A 289 10.82 -4.58 -11.53
C LEU A 289 10.92 -3.23 -12.25
N LYS A 290 11.43 -3.28 -13.48
CA LYS A 290 11.51 -2.16 -14.40
C LYS A 290 11.43 -2.71 -15.81
N HIS A 291 10.21 -2.77 -16.34
CA HIS A 291 9.94 -3.37 -17.63
C HIS A 291 8.79 -2.66 -18.33
N ARG A 292 8.90 -2.45 -19.65
CA ARG A 292 7.86 -1.74 -20.41
C ARG A 292 6.49 -2.40 -20.25
N ASN A 293 6.36 -3.72 -20.22
CA ASN A 293 5.06 -4.39 -20.12
C ASN A 293 4.61 -4.71 -18.69
N ILE A 294 5.19 -4.05 -17.68
CA ILE A 294 4.84 -4.19 -16.26
C ILE A 294 4.59 -2.80 -15.69
N VAL A 295 3.61 -2.67 -14.81
CA VAL A 295 3.35 -1.41 -14.10
C VAL A 295 4.56 -1.02 -13.23
N GLN A 296 5.01 0.22 -13.36
CA GLN A 296 6.09 0.77 -12.54
C GLN A 296 5.57 1.28 -11.19
N LEU A 297 6.20 0.83 -10.10
CA LEU A 297 6.09 1.52 -8.80
C LEU A 297 6.88 2.82 -8.85
N LEU A 298 6.22 3.92 -8.55
CA LEU A 298 6.79 5.26 -8.55
C LEU A 298 7.18 5.72 -7.14
N ASP A 299 6.31 5.45 -6.17
CA ASP A 299 6.47 5.86 -4.77
C ASP A 299 5.55 5.00 -3.88
N PHE A 300 5.69 5.06 -2.56
CA PHE A 300 4.80 4.39 -1.62
C PHE A 300 4.67 5.16 -0.31
N GLN A 301 3.54 4.97 0.38
CA GLN A 301 3.28 5.51 1.71
C GLN A 301 2.94 4.36 2.65
N ALA A 302 3.79 4.17 3.66
CA ALA A 302 3.63 3.05 4.58
C ALA A 302 2.58 3.29 5.67
N PHE A 303 2.18 4.54 5.93
CA PHE A 303 1.26 4.88 7.03
C PHE A 303 -0.21 4.51 6.73
N ASP A 304 -0.61 4.55 5.46
CA ASP A 304 -1.93 4.18 4.95
C ASP A 304 -1.87 2.99 3.98
N LEU A 305 -0.68 2.40 3.80
CA LEU A 305 -0.41 1.30 2.88
C LEU A 305 -0.88 1.65 1.46
N THR A 306 -0.40 2.78 0.96
CA THR A 306 -0.63 3.24 -0.41
C THR A 306 0.57 2.97 -1.30
N LEU A 307 0.35 2.35 -2.46
CA LEU A 307 1.34 2.29 -3.55
C LEU A 307 0.98 3.32 -4.61
N PHE A 308 1.93 4.16 -5.00
CA PHE A 308 1.78 5.05 -6.16
C PHE A 308 2.41 4.40 -7.37
N LEU A 309 1.57 3.97 -8.29
CA LEU A 309 1.94 3.30 -9.52
C LEU A 309 1.84 4.26 -10.69
N GLU A 310 2.55 3.97 -11.78
CA GLU A 310 2.29 4.67 -13.03
C GLU A 310 0.83 4.47 -13.45
N TYR A 311 0.18 5.56 -13.86
CA TYR A 311 -1.15 5.46 -14.42
C TYR A 311 -1.08 5.04 -15.88
N ILE A 312 -1.73 3.93 -16.22
CA ILE A 312 -1.85 3.47 -17.60
C ILE A 312 -3.18 3.98 -18.16
N GLU A 313 -3.11 4.86 -19.15
CA GLU A 313 -4.29 5.29 -19.89
C GLU A 313 -4.84 4.14 -20.73
N GLY A 314 -5.95 3.56 -20.30
CA GLY A 314 -6.56 2.42 -20.95
C GLY A 314 -7.58 1.73 -20.05
N LEU A 315 -8.14 0.64 -20.57
CA LEU A 315 -9.03 -0.24 -19.80
C LEU A 315 -8.34 -1.58 -19.58
N ASP A 316 -8.69 -2.26 -18.50
CA ASP A 316 -8.30 -3.67 -18.34
C ASP A 316 -9.04 -4.57 -19.34
N LEU A 317 -8.47 -5.73 -19.65
CA LEU A 317 -9.02 -6.61 -20.69
C LEU A 317 -10.43 -7.12 -20.35
N SER A 318 -10.83 -7.16 -19.07
CA SER A 318 -12.17 -7.64 -18.67
C SER A 318 -13.27 -6.66 -19.04
N GLN A 319 -12.93 -5.39 -19.29
CA GLN A 319 -13.87 -4.36 -19.72
C GLN A 319 -14.17 -4.40 -21.22
N TYR A 320 -13.34 -5.09 -22.01
CA TYR A 320 -13.57 -5.27 -23.45
C TYR A 320 -14.47 -6.47 -23.72
N VAL A 321 -15.72 -6.40 -23.25
CA VAL A 321 -16.73 -7.44 -23.44
C VAL A 321 -18.02 -6.93 -24.08
N ASP A 322 -18.70 -7.80 -24.80
CA ASP A 322 -20.09 -7.59 -25.23
C ASP A 322 -21.11 -8.02 -24.14
N ALA A 323 -22.39 -7.95 -24.48
CA ALA A 323 -23.49 -8.33 -23.59
C ALA A 323 -23.41 -9.80 -23.13
N ASP A 324 -22.90 -10.68 -23.99
CA ASP A 324 -22.76 -12.13 -23.76
C ASP A 324 -21.42 -12.50 -23.09
N LYS A 325 -20.67 -11.49 -22.63
CA LYS A 325 -19.37 -11.62 -21.97
C LYS A 325 -18.26 -12.18 -22.87
N TYR A 326 -18.41 -12.11 -24.19
CA TYR A 326 -17.31 -12.42 -25.11
C TYR A 326 -16.44 -11.20 -25.34
N SER A 327 -15.15 -11.43 -25.59
CA SER A 327 -14.22 -10.34 -25.88
C SER A 327 -14.58 -9.60 -27.16
N ILE A 328 -14.48 -8.27 -27.15
CA ILE A 328 -14.59 -7.42 -28.34
C ILE A 328 -13.23 -6.90 -28.84
N ILE A 329 -12.13 -7.41 -28.30
CA ILE A 329 -10.76 -7.01 -28.68
C ILE A 329 -10.48 -7.43 -30.13
N LYS A 330 -10.01 -6.47 -30.94
CA LYS A 330 -9.64 -6.68 -32.35
C LYS A 330 -8.37 -7.51 -32.48
N GLU A 331 -8.28 -8.35 -33.51
CA GLU A 331 -7.17 -9.28 -33.77
C GLU A 331 -5.77 -8.61 -33.71
N GLU A 332 -5.64 -7.40 -34.26
CA GLU A 332 -4.40 -6.61 -34.21
C GLU A 332 -3.93 -6.34 -32.77
N MET A 333 -4.87 -6.04 -31.86
CA MET A 333 -4.59 -5.81 -30.44
C MET A 333 -4.35 -7.14 -29.70
N GLN A 334 -4.99 -8.23 -30.11
CA GLN A 334 -4.74 -9.57 -29.55
C GLN A 334 -3.28 -9.98 -29.74
N LEU A 335 -2.72 -9.78 -30.94
CA LEU A 335 -1.30 -10.03 -31.22
C LEU A 335 -0.38 -9.16 -30.36
N ARG A 336 -0.78 -7.91 -30.08
CA ARG A 336 -0.01 -7.04 -29.19
C ARG A 336 -0.02 -7.57 -27.75
N ILE A 337 -1.17 -8.00 -27.23
CA ILE A 337 -1.30 -8.61 -25.90
C ILE A 337 -0.44 -9.88 -25.79
N TRP A 338 -0.49 -10.73 -26.82
CA TRP A 338 0.35 -11.93 -26.93
C TRP A 338 1.83 -11.62 -26.68
N ILE A 339 2.38 -10.67 -27.43
CA ILE A 339 3.81 -10.32 -27.38
C ILE A 339 4.14 -9.62 -26.07
N ASP A 340 3.38 -8.60 -25.70
CA ASP A 340 3.69 -7.74 -24.56
C ASP A 340 3.62 -8.50 -23.22
N ILE A 341 2.62 -9.36 -23.04
CA ILE A 341 2.45 -10.10 -21.80
C ILE A 341 3.40 -11.31 -21.73
N SER A 342 3.73 -11.95 -22.86
CA SER A 342 4.80 -12.96 -22.85
C SER A 342 6.17 -12.37 -22.53
N ASP A 343 6.47 -11.14 -22.97
CA ASP A 343 7.68 -10.39 -22.60
C ASP A 343 7.73 -10.11 -21.08
N ALA A 344 6.62 -9.62 -20.52
CA ALA A 344 6.48 -9.38 -19.10
C ALA A 344 6.67 -10.66 -18.27
N LEU A 345 6.03 -11.76 -18.68
CA LEU A 345 6.14 -13.06 -18.01
C LEU A 345 7.57 -13.60 -18.08
N LYS A 346 8.22 -13.50 -19.25
CA LYS A 346 9.62 -13.89 -19.42
C LYS A 346 10.50 -13.15 -18.42
N TYR A 347 10.36 -11.82 -18.35
CA TYR A 347 11.13 -10.96 -17.47
C TYR A 347 10.97 -11.33 -15.98
N ILE A 348 9.74 -11.52 -15.49
CA ILE A 348 9.53 -11.87 -14.07
C ILE A 348 9.98 -13.31 -13.77
N HIS A 349 9.78 -14.24 -14.71
CA HIS A 349 10.19 -15.65 -14.54
C HIS A 349 11.71 -15.80 -14.51
N GLU A 350 12.46 -15.00 -15.28
CA GLU A 350 13.94 -14.95 -15.22
C GLU A 350 14.44 -14.42 -13.87
N LYS A 351 13.66 -13.56 -13.21
CA LYS A 351 13.94 -13.07 -11.84
C LYS A 351 13.45 -14.02 -10.73
N GLY A 352 12.90 -15.18 -11.09
CA GLY A 352 12.34 -16.12 -10.12
C GLY A 352 11.06 -15.60 -9.46
N ILE A 353 10.32 -14.68 -10.09
CA ILE A 353 9.04 -14.16 -9.58
C ILE A 353 7.90 -14.86 -10.31
N ILE A 354 6.88 -15.30 -9.56
CA ILE A 354 5.65 -15.90 -10.07
C ILE A 354 4.50 -14.96 -9.74
N HIS A 355 3.64 -14.65 -10.71
CA HIS A 355 2.58 -13.65 -10.54
C HIS A 355 1.37 -14.19 -9.77
N HIS A 356 1.00 -15.46 -10.01
CA HIS A 356 -0.11 -16.20 -9.41
C HIS A 356 -1.54 -15.75 -9.75
N ASP A 357 -1.73 -14.53 -10.25
CA ASP A 357 -3.07 -13.99 -10.58
C ASP A 357 -3.15 -13.33 -11.98
N ILE A 358 -2.60 -13.98 -13.00
CA ILE A 358 -2.76 -13.53 -14.39
C ILE A 358 -4.22 -13.73 -14.82
N LYS A 359 -4.88 -12.63 -15.20
CA LYS A 359 -6.27 -12.60 -15.67
C LYS A 359 -6.57 -11.29 -16.43
N PRO A 360 -7.69 -11.19 -17.15
CA PRO A 360 -8.07 -9.99 -17.89
C PRO A 360 -8.07 -8.70 -17.04
N ASN A 361 -8.52 -8.75 -15.78
CA ASN A 361 -8.55 -7.58 -14.88
C ASN A 361 -7.16 -7.02 -14.54
N ASN A 362 -6.13 -7.87 -14.60
CA ASN A 362 -4.76 -7.51 -14.20
C ASN A 362 -3.89 -7.15 -15.40
N ILE A 363 -4.49 -7.01 -16.60
CA ILE A 363 -3.79 -6.58 -17.81
C ILE A 363 -4.50 -5.35 -18.35
N ILE A 364 -3.82 -4.21 -18.36
CA ILE A 364 -4.33 -2.96 -18.92
C ILE A 364 -3.87 -2.82 -20.36
N LEU A 365 -4.80 -2.54 -21.26
CA LEU A 365 -4.49 -2.24 -22.66
C LEU A 365 -4.39 -0.74 -22.85
N GLY A 366 -3.16 -0.24 -22.91
CA GLY A 366 -2.86 1.16 -23.19
C GLY A 366 -2.95 1.51 -24.68
N ASP A 367 -2.51 2.72 -25.00
CA ASP A 367 -2.42 3.19 -26.39
C ASP A 367 -1.46 2.36 -27.26
N HIS A 368 -1.40 2.64 -28.56
CA HIS A 368 -0.55 1.89 -29.50
C HIS A 368 0.94 1.91 -29.14
N LYS A 369 1.43 2.96 -28.47
CA LYS A 369 2.83 3.08 -28.04
C LYS A 369 3.07 2.21 -26.80
N ARG A 370 2.23 2.36 -25.78
CA ARG A 370 2.31 1.69 -24.48
C ARG A 370 2.04 0.19 -24.57
N GLY A 371 1.03 -0.22 -25.33
CA GLY A 371 0.63 -1.63 -25.47
C GLY A 371 0.00 -2.21 -24.20
N ALA A 372 0.10 -3.54 -24.04
CA ALA A 372 -0.45 -4.23 -22.87
C ALA A 372 0.52 -4.19 -21.68
N VAL A 373 -0.03 -3.99 -20.48
CA VAL A 373 0.71 -3.82 -19.23
C VAL A 373 0.16 -4.76 -18.18
N LEU A 374 1.03 -5.57 -17.60
CA LEU A 374 0.72 -6.42 -16.46
C LEU A 374 0.75 -5.63 -15.15
N CYS A 375 -0.30 -5.78 -14.35
CA CYS A 375 -0.54 -5.06 -13.11
C CYS A 375 -0.89 -6.03 -11.96
N ASP A 376 -0.91 -5.50 -10.73
CA ASP A 376 -1.36 -6.18 -9.50
C ASP A 376 -0.49 -7.38 -9.08
N PHE A 377 0.59 -7.07 -8.36
CA PHE A 377 1.56 -8.06 -7.87
C PHE A 377 1.27 -8.47 -6.41
N GLY A 378 0.07 -8.18 -5.89
CA GLY A 378 -0.31 -8.45 -4.50
C GLY A 378 -0.21 -9.92 -4.07
N LEU A 379 -0.36 -10.85 -5.03
CA LEU A 379 -0.26 -12.29 -4.80
C LEU A 379 1.05 -12.91 -5.30
N SER A 380 1.95 -12.09 -5.86
CA SER A 380 3.19 -12.57 -6.45
C SER A 380 4.15 -13.10 -5.39
N THR A 381 4.96 -14.10 -5.75
CA THR A 381 5.98 -14.65 -4.85
C THR A 381 7.30 -14.84 -5.57
N PHE A 382 8.38 -14.95 -4.80
CA PHE A 382 9.64 -15.51 -5.29
C PHE A 382 9.53 -17.04 -5.30
N GLU A 383 10.20 -17.72 -6.24
CA GLU A 383 10.08 -19.15 -6.64
C GLU A 383 10.19 -20.18 -5.48
N GLN A 384 10.57 -19.76 -4.28
CA GLN A 384 10.67 -20.57 -3.07
C GLN A 384 9.44 -20.48 -2.15
N ARG A 385 8.46 -19.62 -2.46
CA ARG A 385 7.25 -19.41 -1.63
C ARG A 385 6.01 -19.90 -2.36
N TYR A 386 5.33 -20.85 -1.74
CA TYR A 386 4.04 -21.38 -2.21
C TYR A 386 2.91 -20.35 -2.03
N SER A 387 1.97 -20.31 -2.98
CA SER A 387 0.76 -19.47 -2.92
C SER A 387 -0.48 -20.28 -3.34
N ASP A 388 -1.46 -20.35 -2.45
CA ASP A 388 -2.80 -20.88 -2.71
C ASP A 388 -3.80 -19.80 -3.16
N GLY A 389 -3.33 -18.56 -3.33
CA GLY A 389 -4.11 -17.43 -3.82
C GLY A 389 -4.29 -17.41 -5.34
N GLY A 390 -5.22 -16.59 -5.82
CA GLY A 390 -5.46 -16.34 -7.25
C GLY A 390 -6.93 -16.43 -7.63
N SER A 391 -7.19 -16.30 -8.91
CA SER A 391 -8.55 -16.31 -9.47
C SER A 391 -8.93 -17.69 -10.00
N THR A 392 -9.92 -18.30 -9.35
CA THR A 392 -10.39 -19.69 -9.53
C THR A 392 -10.35 -20.26 -10.96
N SER A 393 -10.98 -19.62 -11.93
CA SER A 393 -11.04 -20.11 -13.31
C SER A 393 -9.71 -20.08 -14.07
N TYR A 394 -8.70 -19.39 -13.53
CA TYR A 394 -7.36 -19.24 -14.12
C TYR A 394 -6.34 -20.18 -13.43
N ILE A 395 -6.76 -20.92 -12.41
CA ILE A 395 -5.89 -21.81 -11.66
C ILE A 395 -5.66 -23.13 -12.41
N PRO A 396 -4.41 -23.61 -12.47
CA PRO A 396 -4.03 -24.78 -13.27
C PRO A 396 -4.03 -26.12 -12.52
N PRO A 397 -4.07 -27.25 -13.27
CA PRO A 397 -3.54 -28.57 -12.94
C PRO A 397 -3.11 -28.90 -11.51
N GLU A 398 -1.95 -28.33 -11.31
CA GLU A 398 -0.98 -28.69 -10.34
C GLU A 398 -1.29 -28.09 -8.96
N LEU A 399 -2.32 -27.25 -8.81
CA LEU A 399 -2.75 -26.77 -7.50
C LEU A 399 -3.16 -27.94 -6.59
N LEU A 400 -3.80 -28.99 -7.11
CA LEU A 400 -4.26 -30.13 -6.31
C LEU A 400 -3.11 -30.91 -5.65
N VAL A 401 -1.94 -30.86 -6.27
CA VAL A 401 -0.71 -31.48 -5.74
C VAL A 401 0.23 -30.45 -5.12
N ARG A 402 -0.23 -29.20 -4.95
CA ARG A 402 0.52 -28.06 -4.38
C ARG A 402 1.85 -27.75 -5.11
N GLN A 403 1.90 -27.95 -6.43
CA GLN A 403 3.10 -27.73 -7.24
C GLN A 403 2.96 -26.49 -8.15
N ARG A 404 2.56 -25.34 -7.58
CA ARG A 404 2.46 -24.11 -8.37
C ARG A 404 3.83 -23.46 -8.58
N GLY A 405 4.07 -22.98 -9.79
CA GLY A 405 5.34 -22.39 -10.22
C GLY A 405 5.16 -21.49 -11.43
N LYS A 406 6.26 -21.13 -12.11
CA LYS A 406 6.24 -20.37 -13.38
C LYS A 406 5.28 -20.93 -14.44
N PRO A 407 5.16 -22.26 -14.66
CA PRO A 407 4.20 -22.81 -15.61
C PRO A 407 2.74 -22.44 -15.28
N SER A 408 2.42 -22.15 -14.03
CA SER A 408 1.06 -21.78 -13.62
C SER A 408 0.63 -20.42 -14.18
N ASP A 409 1.55 -19.46 -14.30
CA ASP A 409 1.25 -18.17 -14.95
C ASP A 409 1.01 -18.36 -16.45
N ILE A 410 1.73 -19.30 -17.09
CA ILE A 410 1.54 -19.62 -18.51
C ILE A 410 0.15 -20.19 -18.76
N TRP A 411 -0.31 -21.09 -17.90
CA TRP A 411 -1.67 -21.61 -17.97
C TRP A 411 -2.70 -20.48 -17.84
N ALA A 412 -2.56 -19.65 -16.81
CA ALA A 412 -3.47 -18.53 -16.53
C ALA A 412 -3.50 -17.52 -17.70
N PHE A 413 -2.35 -17.28 -18.32
CA PHE A 413 -2.26 -16.49 -19.55
C PHE A 413 -2.96 -17.17 -20.74
N GLY A 414 -2.88 -18.50 -20.84
CA GLY A 414 -3.59 -19.28 -21.86
C GLY A 414 -5.10 -19.15 -21.75
N ILE A 415 -5.65 -19.24 -20.52
CA ILE A 415 -7.08 -19.00 -20.26
C ILE A 415 -7.47 -17.56 -20.63
N THR A 416 -6.64 -16.58 -20.25
CA THR A 416 -6.83 -15.18 -20.62
C THR A 416 -6.90 -15.01 -22.14
N MET A 417 -6.01 -15.68 -22.89
CA MET A 417 -5.98 -15.58 -24.34
C MET A 417 -7.08 -16.37 -25.05
N LEU A 418 -7.65 -17.43 -24.44
CA LEU A 418 -8.90 -18.02 -24.92
C LEU A 418 -10.04 -17.01 -24.89
N PHE A 419 -10.16 -16.25 -23.79
CA PHE A 419 -11.16 -15.20 -23.66
C PHE A 419 -10.92 -14.07 -24.69
N VAL A 420 -9.70 -13.53 -24.76
CA VAL A 420 -9.32 -12.46 -25.70
C VAL A 420 -9.57 -12.87 -27.15
N SER A 421 -9.36 -14.16 -27.47
CA SER A 421 -9.60 -14.72 -28.81
C SER A 421 -11.03 -15.18 -29.05
N LYS A 422 -11.97 -14.85 -28.14
CA LYS A 422 -13.41 -15.16 -28.21
C LYS A 422 -13.78 -16.65 -28.22
N HIS A 423 -12.92 -17.50 -27.70
CA HIS A 423 -13.18 -18.95 -27.59
C HIS A 423 -13.95 -19.32 -26.33
N ILE A 424 -13.94 -18.46 -25.32
CA ILE A 424 -14.72 -18.59 -24.09
C ILE A 424 -15.33 -17.24 -23.71
N GLN A 425 -16.42 -17.29 -22.96
CA GLN A 425 -16.92 -16.13 -22.23
C GLN A 425 -15.96 -15.75 -21.10
N LEU A 426 -16.05 -14.51 -20.62
CA LEU A 426 -15.34 -14.09 -19.42
C LEU A 426 -15.73 -15.01 -18.25
N PRO A 427 -14.78 -15.73 -17.64
CA PRO A 427 -15.10 -16.66 -16.57
C PRO A 427 -15.73 -15.96 -15.35
N SER A 428 -16.92 -16.41 -14.96
CA SER A 428 -17.69 -15.84 -13.83
C SER A 428 -18.03 -16.85 -12.73
N ASN A 429 -17.89 -18.15 -13.01
CA ASN A 429 -18.24 -19.23 -12.09
C ASN A 429 -17.04 -19.58 -11.19
N GLY A 430 -16.87 -18.84 -10.10
CA GLY A 430 -15.83 -19.11 -9.12
C GLY A 430 -16.19 -20.18 -8.09
N TRP A 431 -15.20 -20.63 -7.34
CA TRP A 431 -15.33 -21.53 -6.20
C TRP A 431 -14.32 -21.19 -5.09
N PRO A 432 -14.60 -21.46 -3.81
CA PRO A 432 -13.64 -21.16 -2.75
C PRO A 432 -12.41 -22.07 -2.86
N ILE A 433 -11.26 -21.52 -3.30
CA ILE A 433 -10.00 -22.26 -3.53
C ILE A 433 -9.56 -23.00 -2.26
N ARG A 434 -9.69 -22.37 -1.08
CA ARG A 434 -9.33 -22.96 0.21
C ARG A 434 -10.07 -24.27 0.50
N LYS A 435 -11.29 -24.44 -0.04
CA LYS A 435 -12.10 -25.65 0.14
C LYS A 435 -11.85 -26.72 -0.93
N LEU A 436 -10.94 -26.49 -1.88
CA LEU A 436 -10.72 -27.40 -3.01
C LEU A 436 -10.29 -28.81 -2.57
N MET A 437 -9.50 -28.88 -1.51
CA MET A 437 -8.99 -30.14 -0.95
C MET A 437 -9.95 -30.81 0.04
N GLU A 438 -10.98 -30.09 0.49
CA GLU A 438 -11.87 -30.51 1.58
C GLU A 438 -13.29 -30.84 1.07
N ASP A 439 -13.79 -30.06 0.11
CA ASP A 439 -15.16 -30.14 -0.40
C ASP A 439 -15.18 -30.82 -1.77
N SER A 440 -15.81 -32.01 -1.84
CA SER A 440 -15.93 -32.81 -3.06
C SER A 440 -16.75 -32.11 -4.15
N LYS A 441 -17.74 -31.28 -3.80
CA LYS A 441 -18.53 -30.51 -4.77
C LYS A 441 -17.70 -29.40 -5.39
N VAL A 442 -16.90 -28.71 -4.59
CA VAL A 442 -15.95 -27.68 -5.07
C VAL A 442 -14.92 -28.31 -5.99
N ARG A 443 -14.33 -29.44 -5.59
CA ARG A 443 -13.38 -30.19 -6.43
C ARG A 443 -13.99 -30.65 -7.74
N LYS A 444 -15.24 -31.12 -7.73
CA LYS A 444 -15.96 -31.52 -8.95
C LYS A 444 -16.16 -30.34 -9.90
N LYS A 445 -16.55 -29.16 -9.40
CA LYS A 445 -16.67 -27.94 -10.24
C LYS A 445 -15.36 -27.57 -10.90
N PHE A 446 -14.27 -27.63 -10.13
CA PHE A 446 -12.92 -27.36 -10.61
C PHE A 446 -12.48 -28.35 -11.71
N MET A 447 -12.67 -29.65 -11.48
CA MET A 447 -12.34 -30.67 -12.49
C MET A 447 -13.16 -30.51 -13.77
N ASN A 448 -14.47 -30.29 -13.64
CA ASN A 448 -15.34 -30.05 -14.80
C ASN A 448 -14.88 -28.84 -15.63
N TRP A 449 -14.39 -27.78 -14.97
CA TRP A 449 -13.84 -26.62 -15.67
C TRP A 449 -12.60 -26.99 -16.47
N TRP A 450 -11.68 -27.77 -15.91
CA TRP A 450 -10.51 -28.23 -16.67
C TRP A 450 -10.85 -29.18 -17.79
N ASP A 451 -11.76 -30.12 -17.59
CA ASP A 451 -12.19 -31.05 -18.65
C ASP A 451 -12.75 -30.26 -19.85
N HIS A 452 -13.49 -29.19 -19.57
CA HIS A 452 -13.95 -28.25 -20.59
C HIS A 452 -12.78 -27.56 -21.30
N ILE A 453 -11.81 -27.02 -20.56
CA ILE A 453 -10.63 -26.37 -21.14
C ILE A 453 -9.78 -27.34 -21.97
N ASP A 454 -9.55 -28.57 -21.51
CA ASP A 454 -8.75 -29.56 -22.24
C ASP A 454 -9.48 -30.03 -23.51
N THR A 455 -10.81 -30.17 -23.46
CA THR A 455 -11.64 -30.44 -24.63
C THR A 455 -11.54 -29.30 -25.66
N LEU A 456 -11.68 -28.05 -25.21
CA LEU A 456 -11.49 -26.89 -26.08
C LEU A 456 -10.09 -26.86 -26.69
N ARG A 457 -9.05 -27.06 -25.87
CA ARG A 457 -7.64 -27.10 -26.28
C ARG A 457 -7.39 -28.10 -27.40
N LYS A 458 -7.93 -29.32 -27.28
CA LYS A 458 -7.81 -30.38 -28.30
C LYS A 458 -8.46 -29.98 -29.63
N ASN A 459 -9.53 -29.19 -29.58
CA ASN A 459 -10.30 -28.75 -30.74
C ASN A 459 -9.83 -27.40 -31.34
N LEU A 460 -8.86 -26.72 -30.72
CA LEU A 460 -8.35 -25.45 -31.23
C LEU A 460 -7.72 -25.60 -32.62
N PRO A 461 -7.95 -24.63 -33.54
CA PRO A 461 -7.43 -24.70 -34.91
C PRO A 461 -5.90 -24.65 -34.93
N ARG A 462 -5.27 -25.22 -35.97
CA ARG A 462 -3.79 -25.30 -36.08
C ARG A 462 -3.07 -23.97 -35.82
N ARG A 463 -3.64 -22.86 -36.30
CA ARG A 463 -3.13 -21.48 -36.11
C ARG A 463 -2.99 -21.04 -34.64
N MET A 464 -3.66 -21.73 -33.71
CA MET A 464 -3.60 -21.49 -32.27
C MET A 464 -2.71 -22.52 -31.54
N ALA A 465 -1.59 -22.90 -32.17
CA ALA A 465 -0.64 -23.85 -31.57
C ALA A 465 -0.11 -23.39 -30.21
N ALA A 466 0.21 -22.10 -30.08
CA ALA A 466 0.68 -21.53 -28.81
C ALA A 466 -0.31 -21.78 -27.66
N LEU A 467 -1.62 -21.56 -27.88
CA LEU A 467 -2.64 -21.85 -26.86
C LEU A 467 -2.67 -23.33 -26.47
N ARG A 468 -2.49 -24.24 -27.44
CA ARG A 468 -2.43 -25.68 -27.14
C ARG A 468 -1.25 -26.06 -26.25
N GLU A 469 -0.11 -25.38 -26.43
CA GLU A 469 1.13 -25.61 -25.67
C GLU A 469 1.10 -24.95 -24.28
N MET A 470 0.41 -23.82 -24.13
CA MET A 470 0.20 -23.16 -22.83
C MET A 470 -0.78 -23.91 -21.92
N LEU A 471 -1.78 -24.57 -22.50
CA LEU A 471 -2.82 -25.29 -21.77
C LEU A 471 -2.52 -26.78 -21.64
N VAL A 472 -1.25 -27.19 -21.78
CA VAL A 472 -0.82 -28.56 -21.45
C VAL A 472 -1.01 -28.81 -19.96
N LEU A 473 -1.67 -29.92 -19.62
CA LEU A 473 -2.00 -30.28 -18.23
C LEU A 473 -0.73 -30.51 -17.40
N ASP A 474 0.25 -31.22 -17.95
CA ASP A 474 1.55 -31.43 -17.30
C ASP A 474 2.39 -30.14 -17.31
N PRO A 475 2.68 -29.55 -16.14
CA PRO A 475 3.43 -28.29 -16.06
C PRO A 475 4.86 -28.40 -16.58
N GLN A 476 5.48 -29.59 -16.57
CA GLN A 476 6.86 -29.80 -17.07
C GLN A 476 6.93 -29.81 -18.59
N ARG A 477 5.82 -30.14 -19.25
CA ARG A 477 5.69 -30.15 -20.71
C ARG A 477 5.07 -28.87 -21.27
N ARG A 478 4.61 -27.99 -20.39
CA ARG A 478 3.98 -26.71 -20.75
C ARG A 478 5.06 -25.76 -21.28
N ILE A 479 4.74 -25.02 -22.34
CA ILE A 479 5.67 -24.04 -22.91
C ILE A 479 6.11 -23.01 -21.86
N SER A 480 7.38 -22.60 -21.87
CA SER A 480 7.88 -21.54 -20.99
C SER A 480 7.54 -20.15 -21.54
N ALA A 481 7.56 -19.12 -20.68
CA ALA A 481 7.39 -17.73 -21.12
C ALA A 481 8.42 -17.32 -22.19
N SER A 482 9.68 -17.73 -22.01
CA SER A 482 10.78 -17.42 -22.92
C SER A 482 10.55 -18.04 -24.30
N THR A 483 10.24 -19.34 -24.35
CA THR A 483 9.94 -20.06 -25.60
C THR A 483 8.72 -19.47 -26.31
N LEU A 484 7.68 -19.11 -25.56
CA LEU A 484 6.47 -18.48 -26.09
C LEU A 484 6.80 -17.11 -26.73
N TYR A 485 7.52 -16.26 -26.01
CA TYR A 485 7.92 -14.95 -26.50
C TYR A 485 8.76 -15.04 -27.78
N ASP A 486 9.75 -15.94 -27.80
CA ASP A 486 10.63 -16.12 -28.95
C ASP A 486 9.87 -16.63 -30.18
N ALA A 487 8.91 -17.54 -30.00
CA ALA A 487 8.06 -18.03 -31.09
C ALA A 487 7.19 -16.90 -31.69
N LEU A 488 6.61 -16.05 -30.83
CA LEU A 488 5.78 -14.92 -31.26
C LEU A 488 6.62 -13.86 -32.00
N ASN A 489 7.83 -13.56 -31.53
CA ASN A 489 8.70 -12.58 -32.20
C ASN A 489 9.27 -13.06 -33.54
N LYS A 490 9.57 -14.35 -33.68
CA LYS A 490 9.94 -14.95 -34.98
C LYS A 490 8.82 -14.81 -36.01
N SER A 491 7.57 -15.01 -35.61
CA SER A 491 6.43 -14.85 -36.52
C SER A 491 6.29 -13.41 -37.06
N LYS A 492 6.67 -12.40 -36.25
CA LYS A 492 6.60 -10.98 -36.58
C LYS A 492 7.63 -10.56 -37.64
N THR A 493 8.83 -11.14 -37.62
CA THR A 493 9.90 -10.86 -38.60
C THR A 493 9.67 -11.57 -39.93
N THR A 494 8.90 -12.66 -39.96
CA THR A 494 8.52 -13.39 -41.18
C THR A 494 7.25 -12.88 -41.87
N ALA A 495 6.52 -11.92 -41.28
CA ALA A 495 5.32 -11.35 -41.88
C ALA A 495 5.70 -10.47 -43.09
N PRO A 496 5.17 -10.73 -44.31
CA PRO A 496 5.57 -10.00 -45.50
C PRO A 496 5.23 -8.52 -45.38
N THR A 497 6.23 -7.66 -45.57
CA THR A 497 6.07 -6.21 -45.44
C THR A 497 5.07 -5.68 -46.48
N LYS A 498 4.49 -4.50 -46.27
CA LYS A 498 3.67 -3.82 -47.30
C LYS A 498 4.40 -3.74 -48.66
N LYS A 499 5.73 -3.63 -48.62
CA LYS A 499 6.61 -3.61 -49.80
C LYS A 499 6.64 -4.97 -50.53
N ASP A 500 6.60 -6.08 -49.79
CA ASP A 500 6.54 -7.44 -50.35
C ASP A 500 5.15 -7.79 -50.89
N LYS A 501 4.08 -7.29 -50.24
CA LYS A 501 2.71 -7.42 -50.77
C LYS A 501 2.52 -6.59 -52.05
N MET A 502 3.10 -5.39 -52.13
CA MET A 502 3.11 -4.58 -53.36
C MET A 502 3.96 -5.21 -54.46
N LYS A 503 5.14 -5.78 -54.14
CA LYS A 503 5.93 -6.55 -55.12
C LYS A 503 5.19 -7.77 -55.64
N LYS A 504 4.53 -8.56 -54.79
CA LYS A 504 3.71 -9.70 -55.23
C LYS A 504 2.52 -9.27 -56.10
N LYS A 505 1.89 -8.14 -55.77
CA LYS A 505 0.81 -7.55 -56.60
C LYS A 505 1.33 -7.03 -57.94
N ALA A 506 2.51 -6.41 -57.97
CA ALA A 506 3.16 -5.96 -59.21
C ALA A 506 3.64 -7.12 -60.10
N ILE A 507 4.12 -8.22 -59.51
CA ILE A 507 4.50 -9.44 -60.23
C ILE A 507 3.25 -10.16 -60.78
N SER A 508 2.14 -10.12 -60.05
CA SER A 508 0.84 -10.63 -60.51
C SER A 508 0.23 -9.79 -61.64
N LEU A 509 0.42 -8.47 -61.65
CA LEU A 509 -0.05 -7.60 -62.73
C LEU A 509 0.83 -7.64 -63.98
N LYS A 510 2.08 -8.09 -63.90
CA LYS A 510 2.96 -8.31 -65.06
C LYS A 510 2.79 -9.69 -65.72
N ARG A 511 1.98 -10.57 -65.13
CA ARG A 511 1.69 -11.94 -65.61
C ARG A 511 0.25 -12.10 -66.15
N ARG A 512 -0.55 -11.03 -66.10
CA ARG A 512 -1.76 -10.84 -66.90
C ARG A 512 -1.41 -9.84 -67.98
#